data_AF-A0A8D0GCC6-F1
#
_entry.id   AF-A0A8D0GCC6-F1
#
_cell.length_a   1.000
_cell.length_b   1.000
_cell.length_c   1.000
_cell.angle_alpha   90.00
_cell.angle_beta   90.00
_cell.angle_gamma   90.00
#
_symmetry.space_group_name_H-M   'P 1'
#
loop_
_entity.id
_entity.type
_entity.pdbx_description
1 polymer ?
#
loop_
_entity_poly.entity_id
_entity_poly.type
_entity_poly.pdbx_seq_one_letter_code
_entity_poly.pdbx_strand_id
1 'polypeptide(L)'
;MATAWLRIFLFMLLRFVSSPVESSLVRLSCADGEYEHSGRCCKSCRPGTYVSKHCSTPHTPGICFSCADGEDYTAHANGLEECLACRQCKDDQIIARACTVTCNTKCQCKLGYFC
;
A
#
# COMPACT_ATOMS: atom_id res chain seq x y z
N MET A 1 45.57 -46.07 -3.83
CA MET A 1 44.50 -45.94 -2.81
C MET A 1 44.50 -44.57 -2.11
N ALA A 2 45.60 -43.80 -2.09
CA ALA A 2 45.67 -42.47 -1.46
C ALA A 2 45.05 -41.31 -2.28
N THR A 3 44.84 -41.48 -3.59
CA THR A 3 44.27 -40.43 -4.47
C THR A 3 42.75 -40.30 -4.38
N ALA A 4 42.07 -41.32 -3.84
CA ALA A 4 40.62 -41.30 -3.64
C ALA A 4 40.23 -40.40 -2.45
N TRP A 5 41.04 -40.40 -1.38
CA TRP A 5 40.76 -39.63 -0.16
C TRP A 5 41.05 -38.14 -0.34
N LEU A 6 42.07 -37.77 -1.12
CA LEU A 6 42.36 -36.36 -1.46
C LEU A 6 41.22 -35.72 -2.28
N ARG A 7 40.57 -36.48 -3.17
CA ARG A 7 39.43 -36.01 -3.98
C ARG A 7 38.15 -35.87 -3.15
N ILE A 8 37.95 -36.74 -2.16
CA ILE A 8 36.82 -36.64 -1.23
C ILE A 8 36.99 -35.42 -0.30
N PHE A 9 38.19 -35.16 0.20
CA PHE A 9 38.47 -33.98 1.04
C PHE A 9 38.34 -32.65 0.26
N LEU A 10 38.73 -32.61 -1.01
CA LEU A 10 38.50 -31.45 -1.89
C LEU A 10 37.01 -31.21 -2.21
N PHE A 11 36.20 -32.26 -2.30
CA PHE A 11 34.75 -32.16 -2.47
C PHE A 11 34.03 -31.72 -1.19
N MET A 12 34.53 -32.10 0.00
CA MET A 12 33.95 -31.67 1.28
C MET A 12 34.29 -30.21 1.65
N LEU A 13 35.32 -29.60 1.05
CA LEU A 13 35.64 -28.17 1.25
C LEU A 13 34.90 -27.23 0.27
N LEU A 14 34.28 -27.75 -0.80
CA LEU A 14 33.52 -26.97 -1.80
C LEU A 14 31.99 -27.05 -1.65
N ARG A 15 31.48 -27.62 -0.55
CA ARG A 15 30.04 -27.69 -0.24
C ARG A 15 29.65 -27.00 1.07
N PHE A 16 30.47 -26.08 1.56
CA PHE A 16 30.16 -25.21 2.71
C PHE A 16 29.98 -23.73 2.32
N VAL A 17 29.76 -23.42 1.04
CA VAL A 17 29.41 -22.05 0.60
C VAL A 17 28.27 -22.10 -0.42
N SER A 18 27.14 -22.65 0.02
CA SER A 18 25.85 -22.34 -0.57
C SER A 18 24.77 -22.82 0.39
N SER A 19 24.76 -22.28 1.61
CA SER A 19 23.45 -22.03 2.18
C SER A 19 22.72 -21.19 1.12
N PRO A 20 21.51 -21.56 0.66
CA PRO A 20 20.62 -20.49 0.29
C PRO A 20 20.55 -19.66 1.57
N VAL A 21 21.20 -18.49 1.58
CA VAL A 21 20.60 -17.37 2.29
C VAL A 21 19.26 -17.31 1.61
N GLU A 22 18.28 -17.95 2.25
CA GLU A 22 16.89 -17.73 1.96
C GLU A 22 16.68 -16.30 2.41
N SER A 23 17.17 -15.38 1.57
CA SER A 23 16.67 -14.05 1.38
C SER A 23 15.28 -14.27 0.87
N SER A 24 14.45 -14.75 1.79
CA SER A 24 13.04 -14.58 1.72
C SER A 24 12.93 -13.07 1.81
N LEU A 25 12.97 -12.44 0.64
CA LEU A 25 11.94 -11.49 0.25
C LEU A 25 10.60 -12.20 0.53
N VAL A 26 10.28 -12.43 1.81
CA VAL A 26 8.92 -12.47 2.29
C VAL A 26 8.47 -11.10 1.84
N ARG A 27 7.74 -11.06 0.72
CA ARG A 27 6.84 -9.95 0.45
C ARG A 27 6.17 -9.75 1.79
N LEU A 28 6.49 -8.66 2.49
CA LEU A 28 5.95 -8.38 3.80
C LEU A 28 4.47 -8.11 3.52
N SER A 29 3.67 -9.17 3.40
CA SER A 29 2.24 -9.06 3.20
C SER A 29 1.72 -8.69 4.56
N CYS A 30 1.60 -7.38 4.77
CA CYS A 30 0.98 -6.85 5.95
C CYS A 30 -0.45 -7.43 6.07
N ALA A 31 -0.95 -7.50 7.31
CA ALA A 31 -2.27 -8.03 7.53
C ALA A 31 -3.34 -7.13 6.88
N ASP A 32 -4.57 -7.64 6.74
CA ASP A 32 -5.69 -6.82 6.29
C ASP A 32 -5.86 -5.59 7.21
N GLY A 33 -5.98 -4.42 6.60
CA GLY A 33 -6.04 -3.14 7.34
C GLY A 33 -4.67 -2.57 7.72
N GLU A 34 -3.57 -3.13 7.21
CA GLU A 34 -2.22 -2.58 7.32
C GLU A 34 -1.64 -2.23 5.95
N TYR A 35 -0.62 -1.38 5.94
CA TYR A 35 0.17 -1.02 4.77
C TYR A 35 1.66 -1.13 5.08
N GLU A 36 2.47 -1.39 4.05
CA GLU A 36 3.93 -1.45 4.20
C GLU A 36 4.52 -0.04 4.06
N HIS A 37 5.43 0.31 4.96
CA HIS A 37 6.24 1.52 4.85
C HIS A 37 7.63 1.29 5.45
N SER A 38 8.69 1.49 4.65
CA SER A 38 10.07 1.37 5.12
C SER A 38 10.40 0.04 5.82
N GLY A 39 9.95 -1.08 5.22
CA GLY A 39 10.19 -2.45 5.67
C GLY A 39 9.38 -2.87 6.90
N ARG A 40 8.35 -2.12 7.29
CA ARG A 40 7.46 -2.46 8.41
C ARG A 40 6.00 -2.31 8.03
N CYS A 41 5.14 -3.09 8.67
CA CYS A 41 3.70 -2.93 8.54
C CYS A 41 3.18 -1.87 9.51
N CYS A 42 2.35 -0.95 9.02
CA CYS A 42 1.69 0.09 9.79
C CYS A 42 0.17 -0.08 9.69
N LYS A 43 -0.57 0.26 10.74
CA LYS A 43 -2.04 0.26 10.67
C LYS A 43 -2.52 1.38 9.77
N SER A 44 -3.45 1.06 8.86
CA SER A 44 -4.06 2.01 7.93
C SER A 44 -4.87 3.09 8.65
N CYS A 45 -4.85 4.29 8.08
CA CYS A 45 -5.76 5.37 8.43
C CYS A 45 -7.18 5.02 8.03
N ARG A 46 -8.17 5.60 8.72
CA ARG A 46 -9.60 5.38 8.43
C ARG A 46 -10.04 6.10 7.15
N PRO A 47 -11.20 5.76 6.55
CA PRO A 47 -11.79 6.56 5.48
C PRO A 47 -11.93 8.04 5.87
N GLY A 48 -11.72 8.93 4.92
CA GLY A 48 -11.71 10.39 5.13
C GLY A 48 -10.46 10.92 5.82
N THR A 49 -9.42 10.11 5.91
CA THR A 49 -8.11 10.54 6.42
C THR A 49 -6.96 10.01 5.57
N TYR A 50 -5.79 10.64 5.70
CA TYR A 50 -4.52 10.27 5.07
C TYR A 50 -3.39 10.27 6.11
N VAL A 51 -2.27 9.63 5.81
CA VAL A 51 -1.09 9.53 6.67
C VAL A 51 -0.28 10.83 6.63
N SER A 52 -0.29 11.58 7.72
CA SER A 52 0.60 12.73 7.92
C SER A 52 1.97 12.32 8.47
N LYS A 53 2.02 11.23 9.25
CA LYS A 53 3.27 10.64 9.74
C LYS A 53 3.15 9.14 9.85
N HIS A 54 4.07 8.39 9.25
CA HIS A 54 4.07 6.94 9.34
C HIS A 54 4.34 6.41 10.75
N CYS A 55 3.96 5.15 10.98
CA CYS A 55 4.22 4.49 12.23
C CYS A 55 5.73 4.31 12.46
N SER A 56 6.19 4.51 13.70
CA SER A 56 7.60 4.26 14.06
C SER A 56 7.81 2.79 14.47
N THR A 57 6.78 2.17 15.04
CA THR A 57 6.80 0.78 15.52
C THR A 57 5.93 -0.10 14.62
N PRO A 58 6.36 -1.32 14.24
CA PRO A 58 5.52 -2.23 13.46
C PRO A 58 4.14 -2.48 14.10
N HIS A 59 3.12 -2.65 13.28
CA HIS A 59 1.73 -2.94 13.64
C HIS A 59 1.07 -1.86 14.52
N THR A 60 1.59 -0.62 14.48
CA THR A 60 1.00 0.54 15.17
C THR A 60 0.43 1.55 14.17
N PRO A 61 -0.55 2.38 14.58
CA PRO A 61 -1.01 3.47 13.73
C PRO A 61 0.04 4.59 13.65
N GLY A 62 0.09 5.25 12.49
CA GLY A 62 0.75 6.55 12.34
C GLY A 62 -0.12 7.71 12.83
N ILE A 63 0.24 8.93 12.44
CA ILE A 63 -0.61 10.12 12.58
C ILE A 63 -1.42 10.27 11.30
N CYS A 64 -2.75 10.29 11.44
CA CYS A 64 -3.69 10.45 10.33
C CYS A 64 -4.38 11.82 10.41
N PHE A 65 -4.42 12.56 9.31
CA PHE A 65 -5.12 13.84 9.20
C PHE A 65 -6.36 13.73 8.31
N SER A 66 -7.33 14.62 8.53
CA SER A 66 -8.57 14.64 7.75
C SER A 66 -8.32 15.13 6.33
N CYS A 67 -9.04 14.53 5.39
CA CYS A 67 -9.29 15.13 4.08
C CYS A 67 -10.05 16.47 4.22
N ALA A 68 -9.92 17.32 3.21
CA ALA A 68 -10.64 18.58 3.05
C ALA A 68 -12.00 18.34 2.40
N ASP A 69 -13.07 18.62 3.15
CA ASP A 69 -14.44 18.39 2.68
C ASP A 69 -14.75 19.19 1.41
N GLY A 70 -15.25 18.49 0.39
CA GLY A 70 -15.53 19.07 -0.93
C GLY A 70 -14.34 19.16 -1.88
N GLU A 71 -13.10 18.97 -1.41
CA GLU A 71 -11.88 19.08 -2.22
C GLU A 71 -11.23 17.72 -2.49
N ASP A 72 -11.11 16.88 -1.46
CA ASP A 72 -10.51 15.55 -1.56
C ASP A 72 -11.20 14.50 -0.64
N TYR A 73 -10.89 13.23 -0.89
CA TYR A 73 -11.53 12.11 -0.19
C TYR A 73 -10.65 10.87 -0.12
N THR A 74 -10.95 9.99 0.85
CA THR A 74 -10.50 8.60 0.84
C THR A 74 -11.67 7.68 1.22
N ALA A 75 -12.07 6.78 0.32
CA ALA A 75 -13.27 5.95 0.52
C ALA A 75 -13.06 4.77 1.48
N HIS A 76 -11.81 4.34 1.65
CA HIS A 76 -11.45 3.13 2.38
C HIS A 76 -10.29 3.39 3.34
N ALA A 77 -10.08 2.44 4.25
CA ALA A 77 -8.89 2.47 5.09
C ALA A 77 -7.64 2.39 4.19
N ASN A 78 -6.65 3.25 4.44
CA ASN A 78 -5.55 3.46 3.50
C ASN A 78 -4.24 3.84 4.22
N GLY A 79 -3.13 3.72 3.48
CA GLY A 79 -1.81 4.22 3.86
C GLY A 79 -1.31 5.35 2.95
N LEU A 80 -2.22 6.12 2.33
CA LEU A 80 -1.86 7.20 1.41
C LEU A 80 -1.30 8.40 2.18
N GLU A 81 -0.31 9.08 1.61
CA GLU A 81 0.26 10.31 2.18
C GLU A 81 -0.55 11.57 1.85
N GLU A 82 -1.58 11.43 1.01
CA GLU A 82 -2.52 12.47 0.62
C GLU A 82 -3.91 11.89 0.32
N CYS A 83 -4.94 12.73 0.36
CA CYS A 83 -6.28 12.33 -0.08
C CYS A 83 -6.41 12.41 -1.60
N LEU A 84 -7.42 11.72 -2.15
CA LEU A 84 -7.68 11.71 -3.58
C LEU A 84 -8.55 12.91 -3.95
N ALA A 85 -8.13 13.70 -4.93
CA ALA A 85 -8.92 14.84 -5.39
C ALA A 85 -10.34 14.43 -5.84
N CYS A 86 -11.33 15.22 -5.46
CA CYS A 86 -12.71 15.03 -5.88
C CYS A 86 -12.83 15.19 -7.41
N ARG A 87 -13.60 14.28 -8.03
CA ARG A 87 -13.92 14.37 -9.45
C ARG A 87 -14.76 15.62 -9.71
N GLN A 88 -14.38 16.33 -10.77
CA GLN A 88 -15.22 17.39 -11.33
C GLN A 88 -16.15 16.81 -12.40
N CYS A 89 -17.40 17.24 -12.42
CA CYS A 89 -18.35 16.85 -13.45
C CYS A 89 -18.12 17.69 -14.71
N LYS A 90 -18.20 17.04 -15.88
CA LYS A 90 -18.10 17.71 -17.18
C LYS A 90 -19.35 18.54 -17.48
N ASP A 91 -19.29 19.38 -18.51
CA ASP A 91 -20.38 20.26 -18.92
C ASP A 91 -21.68 19.51 -19.28
N ASP A 92 -21.59 18.28 -19.78
CA ASP A 92 -22.71 17.39 -20.11
C ASP A 92 -23.25 16.60 -18.91
N GLN A 93 -22.71 16.85 -17.71
CA GLN A 93 -23.04 16.14 -16.47
C GLN A 93 -23.60 17.07 -15.40
N ILE A 94 -24.30 16.48 -14.44
CA ILE A 94 -24.77 17.12 -13.20
C ILE A 94 -24.21 16.37 -12.00
N ILE A 95 -24.05 17.08 -10.87
CA ILE A 95 -23.66 16.47 -9.60
C ILE A 95 -24.87 15.72 -9.04
N ALA A 96 -24.81 14.39 -9.08
CA ALA A 96 -25.81 13.53 -8.44
C ALA A 96 -25.53 13.32 -6.95
N ARG A 97 -24.26 13.38 -6.54
CA ARG A 97 -23.84 13.40 -5.13
C ARG A 97 -22.59 14.25 -4.98
N ALA A 98 -22.61 15.16 -4.03
CA ALA A 98 -21.47 15.99 -3.70
C ALA A 98 -20.30 15.14 -3.16
N CYS A 99 -19.08 15.66 -3.30
CA CYS A 99 -17.93 15.07 -2.65
C CYS A 99 -18.01 15.30 -1.14
N THR A 100 -17.57 14.31 -0.36
CA THR A 100 -17.32 14.41 1.07
C THR A 100 -15.98 13.75 1.38
N VAL A 101 -15.44 13.96 2.57
CA VAL A 101 -14.17 13.34 2.98
C VAL A 101 -14.11 11.82 2.75
N THR A 102 -15.23 11.09 2.80
CA THR A 102 -15.27 9.64 2.56
C THR A 102 -15.80 9.23 1.17
N CYS A 103 -16.25 10.16 0.33
CA CYS A 103 -16.96 9.83 -0.90
C CYS A 103 -16.62 10.80 -2.03
N ASN A 104 -16.22 10.26 -3.18
CA ASN A 104 -16.07 11.04 -4.39
C ASN A 104 -17.40 11.66 -4.86
N THR A 105 -17.31 12.76 -5.57
CA THR A 105 -18.38 13.31 -6.40
C THR A 105 -18.92 12.23 -7.33
N LYS A 106 -20.25 12.05 -7.33
CA LYS A 106 -20.93 11.23 -8.32
C LYS A 106 -21.55 12.14 -9.38
N CYS A 107 -21.10 11.98 -10.62
CA CYS A 107 -21.66 12.69 -11.77
C CYS A 107 -22.70 11.82 -12.48
N GLN A 108 -23.74 12.46 -13.01
CA GLN A 108 -24.77 11.83 -13.83
C GLN A 108 -24.95 12.62 -15.13
N CYS A 109 -25.19 11.94 -16.24
CA CYS A 109 -25.41 12.57 -17.54
C CYS A 109 -26.69 13.40 -17.52
N LYS A 110 -26.65 14.56 -18.16
CA LYS A 110 -27.85 15.35 -18.43
C LYS A 110 -28.79 14.58 -19.35
N LEU A 111 -30.10 14.76 -19.18
CA LEU A 111 -31.09 14.13 -20.05
C LEU A 111 -30.87 14.58 -21.49
N GLY A 112 -30.89 13.63 -22.44
CA GLY A 112 -30.66 13.90 -23.86
C GLY A 112 -29.19 13.96 -24.29
N TYR A 113 -28.24 13.77 -23.36
CA TYR A 113 -26.81 13.63 -23.65
C TYR A 113 -26.38 12.16 -23.53
N PHE A 114 -25.26 11.82 -24.17
CA PHE A 114 -24.61 10.51 -24.07
C PHE A 114 -23.28 10.64 -23.33
N CYS A 115 -23.09 9.81 -22.31
CA CYS A 115 -21.81 9.51 -21.68
C CYS A 115 -21.40 8.06 -22.05
#